data_AF-A0AAV1N1S2-F1
#
_entry.id   AF-A0AAV1N1S2-F1
#
_cell.length_a   1.000
_cell.length_b   1.000
_cell.length_c   1.000
_cell.angle_alpha   90.00
_cell.angle_beta   90.00
_cell.angle_gamma   90.00
#
_symmetry.space_group_name_H-M   'P 1'
#
loop_
_entity.id
_entity.type
_entity.pdbx_description
1 polymer ?
#
loop_
_entity_poly.entity_id
_entity_poly.type
_entity_poly.pdbx_seq_one_letter_code
_entity_poly.pdbx_strand_id
1 'polypeptide(L)'
;MADSFLMEVCVDSVESAVNAERGGAGRLELCSSLLEGGLTPTVGLLQVVKQYVKIPVYVMIRPRGGDFLYSDQEVEVMRKDIELMKSYGADGLVLGALTEDGRVDAELCMELLAAARPLSVTFHRAFDMVHDPTVALESLVSLGFQRVLTSGCDSSALEGLPLIKRFIDQEVGSQREICRGF
;
A
#
# COMPACT_ATOMS: atom_id res chain seq x y z
N MET A 1 6.19 16.86 -21.95
CA MET A 1 6.29 15.40 -22.09
C MET A 1 4.96 14.86 -21.61
N ALA A 2 4.30 13.94 -22.32
CA ALA A 2 3.04 13.39 -21.82
C ALA A 2 3.29 12.81 -20.42
N ASP A 3 2.50 13.21 -19.42
CA ASP A 3 2.58 12.62 -18.08
C ASP A 3 2.38 11.11 -18.23
N SER A 4 3.44 10.34 -18.00
CA SER A 4 3.38 8.89 -18.15
C SER A 4 2.69 8.31 -16.93
N PHE A 5 1.46 7.81 -17.12
CA PHE A 5 0.75 7.08 -16.08
C PHE A 5 1.52 5.82 -15.68
N LEU A 6 1.75 5.63 -14.38
CA LEU A 6 2.34 4.40 -13.85
C LEU A 6 1.22 3.45 -13.42
N MET A 7 1.02 2.37 -14.18
CA MET A 7 0.10 1.30 -13.80
C MET A 7 0.75 0.36 -12.78
N GLU A 8 0.10 0.16 -11.64
CA GLU A 8 0.44 -0.87 -10.66
C GLU A 8 -0.62 -1.98 -10.71
N VAL A 9 -0.22 -3.24 -10.50
CA VAL A 9 -1.11 -4.40 -10.57
C VAL A 9 -0.91 -5.28 -9.34
N CYS A 10 -2.00 -5.60 -8.64
CA CYS A 10 -2.01 -6.58 -7.55
C CYS A 10 -1.86 -7.99 -8.10
N VAL A 11 -0.93 -8.78 -7.57
CA VAL A 11 -0.66 -10.15 -8.01
C VAL A 11 -0.46 -11.08 -6.81
N ASP A 12 -0.78 -12.35 -6.99
CA ASP A 12 -0.71 -13.40 -5.96
C ASP A 12 0.10 -14.62 -6.38
N SER A 13 0.69 -14.59 -7.56
CA SER A 13 1.48 -15.70 -8.11
C SER A 13 2.60 -15.19 -9.02
N VAL A 14 3.60 -16.05 -9.26
CA VAL A 14 4.68 -15.77 -10.20
C VAL A 14 4.16 -15.61 -11.62
N GLU A 15 3.19 -16.43 -12.02
CA GLU A 15 2.56 -16.34 -13.34
C GLU A 15 1.86 -15.00 -13.52
N SER A 16 1.03 -14.59 -12.55
CA SER A 16 0.36 -13.28 -12.55
C SER A 16 1.37 -12.13 -12.63
N ALA A 17 2.48 -12.21 -11.86
CA ALA A 17 3.54 -11.21 -11.87
C ALA A 17 4.22 -11.07 -13.24
N VAL A 18 4.58 -12.19 -13.88
CA VAL A 18 5.17 -12.21 -15.23
C VAL A 18 4.18 -11.70 -16.28
N ASN A 19 2.90 -12.09 -16.16
CA ASN A 19 1.86 -11.63 -17.07
C ASN A 19 1.62 -10.12 -16.95
N ALA A 20 1.61 -9.58 -15.73
CA ALA A 20 1.47 -8.15 -15.47
C ALA A 20 2.65 -7.35 -16.06
N GLU A 21 3.90 -7.78 -15.87
CA GLU A 21 5.06 -7.13 -16.49
C GLU A 21 5.00 -7.17 -18.02
N ARG A 22 4.67 -8.33 -18.60
CA ARG A 22 4.49 -8.47 -20.06
C ARG A 22 3.35 -7.60 -20.60
N GLY A 23 2.31 -7.39 -19.80
CA GLY A 23 1.17 -6.53 -20.10
C GLY A 23 1.49 -5.03 -19.99
N GLY A 24 2.69 -4.65 -19.55
CA GLY A 24 3.11 -3.25 -19.42
C GLY A 24 2.83 -2.62 -18.06
N ALA A 25 2.61 -3.41 -17.01
CA ALA A 25 2.62 -2.88 -15.65
C ALA A 25 3.98 -2.23 -15.37
N GLY A 26 3.99 -1.07 -14.73
CA GLY A 26 5.23 -0.41 -14.31
C GLY A 26 5.63 -0.73 -12.87
N ARG A 27 4.74 -1.36 -12.10
CA ARG A 27 4.97 -1.80 -10.72
C ARG A 27 4.00 -2.93 -10.35
N LEU A 28 4.41 -3.79 -9.42
CA LEU A 28 3.56 -4.83 -8.85
C LEU A 28 3.29 -4.57 -7.37
N GLU A 29 2.10 -4.91 -6.91
CA GLU A 29 1.80 -5.13 -5.49
C GLU A 29 1.62 -6.64 -5.27
N LEU A 30 2.53 -7.25 -4.53
CA LEU A 30 2.53 -8.66 -4.22
C LEU A 30 1.75 -8.92 -2.93
N CYS A 31 0.69 -9.72 -3.04
CA CYS A 31 -0.23 -10.07 -1.97
C CYS A 31 -0.39 -11.59 -1.86
N SER A 32 -0.87 -12.06 -0.72
CA SER A 32 -1.61 -13.33 -0.62
C SER A 32 -3.10 -13.04 -0.43
N SER A 33 -3.96 -14.08 -0.50
CA SER A 33 -5.39 -14.01 -0.17
C SER A 33 -6.11 -12.76 -0.72
N LEU A 34 -6.08 -12.54 -2.04
CA LEU A 34 -6.72 -11.38 -2.68
C LEU A 34 -8.22 -11.28 -2.39
N LEU A 35 -8.90 -12.41 -2.17
CA LEU A 35 -10.31 -12.46 -1.76
C LEU A 35 -10.58 -11.78 -0.40
N GLU A 36 -9.56 -11.68 0.46
CA GLU A 36 -9.63 -10.98 1.75
C GLU A 36 -9.16 -9.51 1.66
N GLY A 37 -8.95 -9.02 0.44
CA GLY A 37 -8.41 -7.67 0.18
C GLY A 37 -6.88 -7.61 0.20
N GLY A 38 -6.19 -8.75 0.17
CA GLY A 38 -4.73 -8.83 0.17
C GLY A 38 -4.14 -8.93 1.57
N LEU A 39 -3.31 -9.94 1.79
CA LEU A 39 -2.55 -10.21 3.01
C LEU A 39 -1.04 -10.31 2.70
N THR A 40 -0.21 -10.37 3.75
CA THR A 40 1.24 -10.57 3.59
C THR A 40 1.53 -11.85 2.79
N PRO A 41 2.27 -11.80 1.67
CA PRO A 41 2.64 -12.99 0.91
C PRO A 41 3.72 -13.80 1.64
N THR A 42 3.97 -15.03 1.20
CA THR A 42 5.11 -15.78 1.71
C THR A 42 6.43 -15.24 1.15
N VAL A 43 7.51 -15.33 1.92
CA VAL A 43 8.86 -14.99 1.45
C VAL A 43 9.25 -15.81 0.21
N GLY A 44 8.87 -17.08 0.16
CA GLY A 44 9.13 -17.95 -1.00
C GLY A 44 8.52 -17.40 -2.29
N LEU A 45 7.29 -16.86 -2.22
CA LEU A 45 6.66 -16.23 -3.37
C LEU A 45 7.44 -14.98 -3.82
N LEU A 46 7.81 -14.09 -2.90
CA LEU A 46 8.60 -12.90 -3.21
C LEU A 46 9.93 -13.27 -3.89
N GLN A 47 10.67 -14.22 -3.32
CA GLN A 47 11.97 -14.63 -3.85
C GLN A 47 11.87 -15.15 -5.29
N VAL A 48 10.83 -15.95 -5.60
CA VAL A 48 10.64 -16.46 -6.96
C VAL A 48 10.20 -15.34 -7.89
N VAL A 49 9.23 -14.48 -7.50
CA VAL A 49 8.82 -13.33 -8.32
C VAL A 49 10.01 -12.45 -8.70
N LYS A 50 10.90 -12.15 -7.75
CA LYS A 50 12.11 -11.34 -7.99
C LYS A 50 13.12 -11.97 -8.95
N GLN A 51 13.04 -13.28 -9.24
CA GLN A 51 13.86 -13.93 -10.26
C GLN A 51 13.32 -13.75 -11.68
N TYR A 52 11.99 -13.56 -11.82
CA TYR A 52 11.32 -13.56 -13.12
C TYR A 52 10.85 -12.18 -13.59
N VAL A 53 10.79 -11.20 -12.69
CA VAL A 53 10.30 -9.85 -12.97
C VAL A 53 11.38 -8.80 -12.67
N LYS A 54 11.44 -7.75 -13.50
CA LYS A 54 12.41 -6.65 -13.40
C LYS A 54 11.80 -5.34 -12.90
N ILE A 55 10.49 -5.14 -13.09
CA ILE A 55 9.78 -3.99 -12.54
C ILE A 55 9.72 -4.03 -10.99
N PRO A 56 9.56 -2.87 -10.32
CA PRO A 56 9.50 -2.82 -8.86
C PRO A 56 8.35 -3.66 -8.28
N VAL A 57 8.62 -4.37 -7.19
CA VAL A 57 7.68 -5.23 -6.46
C VAL A 57 7.49 -4.68 -5.06
N TYR A 58 6.28 -4.19 -4.80
CA TYR A 58 5.84 -3.71 -3.50
C TYR A 58 5.14 -4.85 -2.77
N VAL A 59 5.39 -5.01 -1.49
CA VAL A 59 4.87 -6.15 -0.73
C VAL A 59 3.85 -5.70 0.30
N MET A 60 2.69 -6.34 0.29
CA MET A 60 1.67 -6.16 1.32
C MET A 60 2.20 -6.60 2.68
N ILE A 61 1.98 -5.78 3.71
CA ILE A 61 2.21 -6.10 5.13
C ILE A 61 0.87 -5.97 5.83
N ARG A 62 0.15 -7.09 5.89
CA ARG A 62 -1.18 -7.20 6.51
C ARG A 62 -1.37 -8.62 7.05
N PRO A 63 -1.38 -8.82 8.37
CA PRO A 63 -1.30 -10.16 8.96
C PRO A 63 -2.60 -10.96 8.87
N ARG A 64 -3.75 -10.29 8.70
CA ARG A 64 -5.08 -10.91 8.59
C ARG A 64 -6.09 -10.03 7.86
N GLY A 65 -7.20 -10.64 7.44
CA GLY A 65 -8.36 -9.93 6.91
C GLY A 65 -9.13 -9.15 7.98
N GLY A 66 -10.20 -8.49 7.55
CA GLY A 66 -11.05 -7.66 8.43
C GLY A 66 -10.50 -6.25 8.61
N ASP A 67 -10.59 -5.75 9.85
CA ASP A 67 -10.18 -4.38 10.22
C ASP A 67 -8.66 -4.14 10.16
N PHE A 68 -8.28 -2.91 10.52
CA PHE A 68 -6.90 -2.42 10.56
C PHE A 68 -6.50 -1.98 11.98
N LEU A 69 -7.20 -2.50 13.00
CA LEU A 69 -6.90 -2.29 14.41
C LEU A 69 -6.13 -3.52 14.90
N TYR A 70 -4.82 -3.36 15.04
CA TYR A 70 -3.94 -4.48 15.33
C TYR A 70 -3.63 -4.59 16.83
N SER A 71 -3.61 -5.83 17.31
CA SER A 71 -3.06 -6.16 18.62
C SER A 71 -1.54 -6.10 18.63
N ASP A 72 -0.93 -5.99 19.82
CA ASP A 72 0.53 -5.96 19.98
C ASP A 72 1.22 -7.17 19.33
N GLN A 73 0.62 -8.36 19.41
CA GLN A 73 1.18 -9.57 18.80
C GLN A 73 1.12 -9.50 17.26
N GLU A 74 0.07 -8.91 16.70
CA GLU A 74 -0.06 -8.70 15.25
C GLU A 74 0.94 -7.65 14.76
N VAL A 75 1.16 -6.59 15.53
CA VAL A 75 2.20 -5.60 15.25
C VAL A 75 3.59 -6.24 15.27
N GLU A 76 3.88 -7.13 16.22
CA GLU A 76 5.15 -7.88 16.25
C GLU A 76 5.35 -8.73 14.97
N VAL A 77 4.28 -9.38 14.49
CA VAL A 77 4.29 -10.12 13.21
C VAL A 77 4.59 -9.18 12.05
N MET A 78 3.88 -8.05 11.95
CA MET A 78 4.10 -7.05 10.90
C MET A 78 5.54 -6.55 10.87
N ARG A 79 6.15 -6.28 12.03
CA ARG A 79 7.56 -5.86 12.12
C ARG A 79 8.52 -6.92 11.59
N LYS A 80 8.33 -8.19 11.98
CA LYS A 80 9.13 -9.32 11.49
C LYS A 80 8.98 -9.50 9.99
N ASP A 81 7.76 -9.39 9.47
CA ASP A 81 7.51 -9.46 8.04
C ASP A 81 8.18 -8.30 7.28
N ILE A 82 8.13 -7.07 7.80
CA ILE A 82 8.86 -5.92 7.21
C ILE A 82 10.35 -6.23 7.09
N GLU A 83 10.99 -6.71 8.17
CA GLU A 83 12.41 -7.06 8.17
C GLU A 83 12.73 -8.16 7.16
N LEU A 84 11.93 -9.21 7.12
CA LEU A 84 12.09 -10.33 6.19
C LEU A 84 11.92 -9.86 4.74
N MET A 85 10.81 -9.20 4.40
CA MET A 85 10.52 -8.77 3.02
C MET A 85 11.60 -7.82 2.50
N LYS A 86 12.12 -6.93 3.34
CA LYS A 86 13.30 -6.09 3.01
C LYS A 86 14.53 -6.94 2.69
N SER A 87 14.85 -7.90 3.54
CA SER A 87 16.04 -8.76 3.36
C SER A 87 15.98 -9.62 2.10
N TYR A 88 14.77 -9.95 1.63
CA TYR A 88 14.53 -10.75 0.43
C TYR A 88 14.22 -9.91 -0.83
N GLY A 89 14.40 -8.59 -0.78
CA GLY A 89 14.45 -7.75 -1.97
C GLY A 89 13.12 -7.11 -2.38
N ALA A 90 12.20 -6.87 -1.45
CA ALA A 90 11.07 -5.96 -1.68
C ALA A 90 11.59 -4.56 -2.06
N ASP A 91 11.01 -3.96 -3.10
CA ASP A 91 11.39 -2.61 -3.55
C ASP A 91 10.57 -1.50 -2.85
N GLY A 92 9.53 -1.91 -2.13
CA GLY A 92 8.64 -1.07 -1.35
C GLY A 92 7.64 -1.90 -0.57
N LEU A 93 6.90 -1.24 0.31
CA LEU A 93 5.92 -1.89 1.18
C LEU A 93 4.55 -1.21 1.09
N VAL A 94 3.51 -1.97 1.42
CA VAL A 94 2.15 -1.49 1.48
C VAL A 94 1.55 -1.92 2.82
N LEU A 95 1.03 -0.96 3.60
CA LEU A 95 0.47 -1.23 4.93
C LEU A 95 -0.52 -0.13 5.33
N GLY A 96 -1.19 -0.28 6.46
CA GLY A 96 -1.93 0.81 7.08
C GLY A 96 -2.59 0.36 8.37
N ALA A 97 -2.67 1.25 9.34
CA ALA A 97 -3.24 0.97 10.65
C ALA A 97 -4.20 2.09 11.05
N LEU A 98 -5.30 1.71 11.69
CA LEU A 98 -6.31 2.63 12.17
C LEU A 98 -6.56 2.42 13.67
N THR A 99 -6.98 3.50 14.32
CA THR A 99 -7.49 3.50 15.68
C THR A 99 -8.96 3.03 15.71
N GLU A 100 -9.47 2.70 16.90
CA GLU A 100 -10.86 2.28 17.11
C GLU A 100 -11.90 3.30 16.61
N ASP A 101 -11.55 4.58 16.61
CA ASP A 101 -12.40 5.68 16.14
C ASP A 101 -12.18 6.03 14.66
N GLY A 102 -11.49 5.17 13.91
CA GLY A 102 -11.30 5.30 12.47
C GLY A 102 -10.34 6.43 12.08
N ARG A 103 -9.38 6.79 12.92
CA ARG A 103 -8.28 7.68 12.54
C ARG A 103 -7.06 6.87 12.15
N VAL A 104 -6.12 7.49 11.46
CA VAL A 104 -4.80 6.89 11.23
C VAL A 104 -4.10 6.72 12.57
N ASP A 105 -3.66 5.50 12.88
CA ASP A 105 -2.82 5.24 14.04
C ASP A 105 -1.41 5.76 13.77
N ALA A 106 -1.19 7.03 14.13
CA ALA A 106 0.06 7.72 13.84
C ALA A 106 1.26 7.11 14.57
N GLU A 107 1.09 6.64 15.80
CA GLU A 107 2.17 6.04 16.59
C GLU A 107 2.64 4.73 15.96
N LEU A 108 1.70 3.82 15.69
CA LEU A 108 2.00 2.56 15.02
C LEU A 108 2.55 2.78 13.60
N CYS A 109 1.96 3.71 12.83
CA CYS A 109 2.47 4.03 11.50
C CYS A 109 3.91 4.55 11.55
N MET A 110 4.28 5.42 12.51
CA MET A 110 5.67 5.87 12.66
C MET A 110 6.63 4.72 12.95
N GLU A 111 6.23 3.79 13.81
CA GLU A 111 7.02 2.60 14.15
C GLU A 111 7.27 1.72 12.91
N LEU A 112 6.20 1.38 12.17
CA LEU A 112 6.30 0.55 10.97
C LEU A 112 7.08 1.24 9.85
N LEU A 113 6.89 2.56 9.66
CA LEU A 113 7.69 3.35 8.72
C LEU A 113 9.17 3.36 9.08
N ALA A 114 9.51 3.46 10.37
CA ALA A 114 10.90 3.40 10.83
C ALA A 114 11.52 2.04 10.49
N ALA A 115 10.78 0.94 10.72
CA ALA A 115 11.21 -0.41 10.34
C ALA A 115 11.34 -0.58 8.81
N ALA A 116 10.49 0.08 8.03
CA ALA A 116 10.48 0.00 6.56
C ALA A 116 11.68 0.68 5.87
N ARG A 117 12.26 1.72 6.48
CA ARG A 117 13.33 2.52 5.87
C ARG A 117 14.52 1.65 5.40
N PRO A 118 15.09 1.91 4.21
CA PRO A 118 14.86 3.07 3.34
C PRO A 118 13.75 2.88 2.30
N LEU A 119 12.95 1.80 2.38
CA LEU A 119 11.92 1.53 1.37
C LEU A 119 10.81 2.57 1.40
N SER A 120 10.24 2.85 0.23
CA SER A 120 9.01 3.65 0.12
C SER A 120 7.80 2.82 0.55
N VAL A 121 6.84 3.47 1.18
CA VAL A 121 5.65 2.84 1.76
C VAL A 121 4.38 3.50 1.21
N THR A 122 3.41 2.66 0.86
CA THR A 122 2.06 3.06 0.47
C THR A 122 1.09 2.78 1.60
N PHE A 123 0.24 3.75 1.93
CA PHE A 123 -0.88 3.51 2.81
C PHE A 123 -2.03 2.87 2.02
N HIS A 124 -2.44 1.66 2.37
CA HIS A 124 -3.45 0.93 1.59
C HIS A 124 -4.90 1.40 1.87
N ARG A 125 -5.88 0.62 1.36
CA ARG A 125 -7.32 0.90 1.47
C ARG A 125 -7.92 0.96 2.88
N ALA A 126 -7.13 0.78 3.94
CA ALA A 126 -7.52 1.30 5.26
C ALA A 126 -7.93 2.77 5.20
N PHE A 127 -7.38 3.54 4.26
CA PHE A 127 -7.79 4.92 4.04
C PHE A 127 -9.29 5.05 3.74
N ASP A 128 -9.89 4.10 3.02
CA ASP A 128 -11.31 4.16 2.68
C ASP A 128 -12.22 3.92 3.90
N MET A 129 -11.67 3.50 5.03
CA MET A 129 -12.39 3.22 6.29
C MET A 129 -12.21 4.32 7.34
N VAL A 130 -11.53 5.42 7.01
CA VAL A 130 -11.29 6.50 7.97
C VAL A 130 -12.53 7.34 8.23
N HIS A 131 -12.62 7.92 9.41
CA HIS A 131 -13.71 8.80 9.81
C HIS A 131 -13.69 10.15 9.05
N ASP A 132 -12.52 10.78 8.94
CA ASP A 132 -12.32 12.02 8.20
C ASP A 132 -11.14 11.86 7.21
N PRO A 133 -11.43 11.73 5.90
CA PRO A 133 -10.38 11.46 4.92
C PRO A 133 -9.49 12.68 4.63
N THR A 134 -9.94 13.90 4.94
CA THR A 134 -9.08 15.10 4.79
C THR A 134 -8.02 15.10 5.88
N VAL A 135 -8.42 14.88 7.13
CA VAL A 135 -7.49 14.80 8.27
C VAL A 135 -6.56 13.59 8.13
N ALA A 136 -7.07 12.46 7.67
CA ALA A 136 -6.26 11.27 7.42
C ALA A 136 -5.17 11.55 6.36
N LEU A 137 -5.52 12.21 5.25
CA LEU A 137 -4.55 12.54 4.20
C LEU A 137 -3.42 13.42 4.74
N GLU A 138 -3.76 14.51 5.44
CA GLU A 138 -2.77 15.40 6.07
C GLU A 138 -1.84 14.66 7.05
N SER A 139 -2.40 13.73 7.82
CA SER A 139 -1.63 12.88 8.74
C SER A 139 -0.65 12.00 7.98
N LEU A 140 -1.09 11.33 6.91
CA LEU A 140 -0.24 10.45 6.11
C LEU A 140 0.90 11.21 5.40
N VAL A 141 0.62 12.41 4.91
CA VAL A 141 1.64 13.31 4.33
C VAL A 141 2.69 13.70 5.37
N SER A 142 2.23 14.03 6.59
CA SER A 142 3.10 14.43 7.71
C SER A 142 3.98 13.26 8.19
N LEU A 143 3.43 12.05 8.24
CA LEU A 143 4.15 10.82 8.57
C LEU A 143 5.20 10.43 7.51
N GLY A 144 5.00 10.88 6.27
CA GLY A 144 5.93 10.65 5.17
C GLY A 144 5.63 9.41 4.34
N PHE A 145 4.36 8.99 4.26
CA PHE A 145 3.94 8.04 3.23
C PHE A 145 4.13 8.67 1.84
N GLN A 146 4.57 7.86 0.87
CA GLN A 146 4.79 8.35 -0.50
C GLN A 146 3.50 8.28 -1.33
N ARG A 147 2.59 7.37 -0.99
CA ARG A 147 1.35 7.05 -1.72
C ARG A 147 0.26 6.60 -0.76
N VAL A 148 -0.98 6.77 -1.20
CA VAL A 148 -2.23 6.33 -0.60
C VAL A 148 -3.04 5.65 -1.70
N LEU A 149 -3.48 4.44 -1.41
CA LEU A 149 -4.41 3.70 -2.23
C LEU A 149 -5.83 3.90 -1.68
N THR A 150 -6.74 4.40 -2.51
CA THR A 150 -8.10 4.75 -2.09
C THR A 150 -9.10 4.60 -3.23
N SER A 151 -10.31 4.13 -2.90
CA SER A 151 -11.50 4.21 -3.76
C SER A 151 -12.31 5.49 -3.53
N GLY A 152 -11.72 6.50 -2.87
CA GLY A 152 -12.40 7.73 -2.50
C GLY A 152 -13.42 7.55 -1.38
N CYS A 153 -13.17 6.63 -0.44
CA CYS A 153 -14.10 6.27 0.64
C CYS A 153 -15.48 5.79 0.15
N ASP A 154 -15.52 5.23 -1.06
CA ASP A 154 -16.72 4.64 -1.65
C ASP A 154 -16.46 3.19 -2.10
N SER A 155 -17.50 2.51 -2.55
CA SER A 155 -17.51 1.15 -3.06
C SER A 155 -16.58 0.90 -4.25
N SER A 156 -16.28 1.93 -5.05
CA SER A 156 -15.32 1.87 -6.15
C SER A 156 -14.69 3.24 -6.43
N ALA A 157 -13.51 3.27 -7.05
CA ALA A 157 -12.85 4.53 -7.40
C ALA A 157 -13.67 5.42 -8.36
N LEU A 158 -14.57 4.83 -9.15
CA LEU A 158 -15.46 5.61 -10.01
C LEU A 158 -16.50 6.41 -9.21
N GLU A 159 -17.09 5.78 -8.19
CA GLU A 159 -18.06 6.43 -7.31
C GLU A 159 -17.37 7.47 -6.40
N GLY A 160 -16.19 7.13 -5.86
CA GLY A 160 -15.38 8.05 -5.06
C GLY A 160 -14.54 9.05 -5.85
N LEU A 161 -14.68 9.09 -7.20
CA LEU A 161 -13.92 9.96 -8.08
C LEU A 161 -13.95 11.45 -7.67
N PRO A 162 -15.07 12.04 -7.20
CA PRO A 162 -15.08 13.42 -6.74
C PRO A 162 -14.11 13.69 -5.58
N LEU A 163 -14.00 12.75 -4.63
CA LEU A 163 -13.09 12.88 -3.49
C LEU A 163 -11.64 12.68 -3.92
N ILE A 164 -11.37 11.67 -4.76
CA ILE A 164 -10.03 11.41 -5.32
C ILE A 164 -9.54 12.65 -6.08
N LYS A 165 -10.38 13.23 -6.93
CA LYS A 165 -10.05 14.46 -7.67
C LYS A 165 -9.72 15.61 -6.73
N ARG A 166 -10.52 15.81 -5.68
CA ARG A 166 -10.26 16.85 -4.67
C ARG A 166 -8.88 16.68 -4.03
N PHE A 167 -8.50 15.46 -3.66
CA PHE A 167 -7.18 15.20 -3.08
C PHE A 167 -6.04 15.41 -4.06
N ILE A 168 -6.20 14.97 -5.32
CA ILE A 168 -5.20 15.24 -6.35
C ILE A 168 -5.04 16.75 -6.55
N ASP A 169 -6.13 17.51 -6.66
CA ASP A 169 -6.09 18.96 -6.87
C ASP A 169 -5.43 19.70 -5.68
N GLN A 170 -5.59 19.19 -4.45
CA GLN A 170 -4.90 19.71 -3.26
C GLN A 170 -3.39 19.43 -3.26
N GLU A 171 -2.97 18.27 -3.78
CA GLU A 171 -1.57 17.81 -3.74
C GLU A 171 -0.74 18.19 -4.98
N VAL A 172 -1.34 18.69 -6.05
CA VAL A 172 -0.62 19.22 -7.24
C VAL A 172 0.35 20.37 -6.87
N GLY A 173 0.24 20.94 -5.67
CA GLY A 173 1.22 21.89 -5.10
C GLY A 173 2.39 21.30 -4.30
N SER A 174 2.38 20.01 -3.94
CA SER A 174 3.28 19.43 -2.92
C SER A 174 4.44 18.56 -3.45
N GLN A 175 4.56 18.38 -4.76
CA GLN A 175 5.52 17.47 -5.43
C GLN A 175 5.43 15.98 -5.00
N ARG A 176 4.33 15.53 -4.38
CA ARG A 176 4.15 14.15 -3.93
C ARG A 176 2.95 13.48 -4.63
N GLU A 177 3.15 12.28 -5.17
CA GLU A 177 2.08 11.48 -5.78
C GLU A 177 1.28 10.73 -4.70
N ILE A 178 0.44 11.44 -3.96
CA ILE A 178 -0.17 10.86 -2.74
C ILE A 178 -1.41 10.02 -3.05
N CYS A 179 -2.23 10.28 -4.06
CA CYS A 179 -3.46 9.51 -4.28
C CYS A 179 -3.49 8.78 -5.62
N ARG A 180 -3.76 7.46 -5.57
CA ARG A 180 -4.06 6.65 -6.76
C ARG A 180 -5.34 5.87 -6.52
N GLY A 181 -6.30 6.00 -7.44
CA GLY A 181 -7.52 5.20 -7.48
C GLY A 181 -7.32 3.91 -8.26
N PHE A 182 -7.83 2.80 -7.74
CA PHE A 182 -8.06 1.55 -8.47
C PHE A 182 -9.56 1.28 -8.58
#